data_AF-A0A653W359-F1
#
_entry.id   AF-A0A653W359-F1
#
_cell.length_a   1.000
_cell.length_b   1.000
_cell.length_c   1.000
_cell.angle_alpha   90.00
_cell.angle_beta   90.00
_cell.angle_gamma   90.00
#
_symmetry.space_group_name_H-M   'P 1'
#
loop_
_entity.id
_entity.type
_entity.pdbx_description
1 polymer ?
#
loop_
_entity_poly.entity_id
_entity_poly.type
_entity_poly.pdbx_seq_one_letter_code
_entity_poly.pdbx_strand_id
1 'polypeptide(L)'
;MKIEQFAPKIIFLNMNNRNRGKNTGDDTLFSSQKQIDKLKLALQDMKYLLSRNYAEKASSELVGNHYRLKARQIQALRGASASEDQIQSRKNKELQISDFKDKTIYLDGFNVLILLESLLSEAYIFEGIDGCFRDLSGVHGTYKRVNQTQKAIELVATFFQKSQVQKLIWIFDKPVSNSGRIKEIILDFAQENNFDWNVELEFNPDRFLVENAEIIVSSDAWILDYSKNWFNLIKYLINEEKLSVNLVKMF
;
A
#
# COMPACT_ATOMS: atom_id res chain seq x y z
N MET A 1 -27.29 6.53 -6.62
CA MET A 1 -27.43 5.06 -6.73
C MET A 1 -26.85 4.48 -5.44
N LYS A 2 -27.67 3.87 -4.58
CA LYS A 2 -27.20 3.31 -3.31
C LYS A 2 -26.29 2.12 -3.63
N ILE A 3 -25.05 2.16 -3.17
CA ILE A 3 -24.12 1.04 -3.23
C ILE A 3 -24.73 -0.05 -2.34
N GLU A 4 -25.12 -1.17 -2.91
CA GLU A 4 -25.42 -2.37 -2.12
C GLU A 4 -24.13 -2.75 -1.40
N GLN A 5 -24.08 -2.50 -0.09
CA GLN A 5 -23.02 -3.03 0.75
C GLN A 5 -23.03 -4.55 0.59
N PHE A 6 -21.88 -5.13 0.23
CA PHE A 6 -21.67 -6.58 0.22
C PHE A 6 -22.24 -7.17 1.53
N ALA A 7 -23.32 -7.94 1.42
CA ALA A 7 -23.98 -8.50 2.60
C ALA A 7 -22.99 -9.43 3.30
N PRO A 8 -22.77 -9.30 4.62
CA PRO A 8 -21.87 -10.19 5.34
C PRO A 8 -22.48 -11.59 5.36
N LYS A 9 -22.01 -12.49 4.49
CA LYS A 9 -22.27 -13.92 4.68
C LYS A 9 -21.43 -14.39 5.87
N ILE A 10 -22.10 -14.67 6.98
CA ILE A 10 -21.52 -15.30 8.16
C ILE A 10 -21.10 -16.73 7.76
N ILE A 11 -19.85 -16.87 7.33
CA ILE A 11 -19.19 -18.17 7.25
C ILE A 11 -18.44 -18.32 8.57
N PHE A 12 -18.95 -19.19 9.45
CA PHE A 12 -18.22 -19.64 10.65
C PHE A 12 -17.01 -20.48 10.22
N LEU A 13 -15.94 -19.81 9.80
CA LEU A 13 -14.61 -20.37 9.66
C LEU A 13 -13.85 -20.04 10.94
N ASN A 14 -13.28 -21.07 11.55
CA ASN A 14 -12.42 -21.04 12.74
C ASN A 14 -11.60 -19.73 12.79
N MET A 15 -11.99 -18.80 13.67
CA MET A 15 -11.39 -17.46 13.73
C MET A 15 -9.95 -17.57 14.25
N ASN A 16 -9.01 -17.61 13.31
CA ASN A 16 -7.61 -17.34 13.62
C ASN A 16 -7.54 -15.88 14.09
N ASN A 17 -7.12 -15.61 15.34
CA ASN A 17 -6.96 -14.23 15.86
C ASN A 17 -5.78 -13.46 15.21
N ARG A 18 -5.40 -13.79 13.98
CA ARG A 18 -4.31 -13.15 13.26
C ARG A 18 -4.81 -11.83 12.68
N ASN A 19 -4.09 -10.76 13.00
CA ASN A 19 -4.24 -9.42 12.44
C ASN A 19 -2.87 -8.88 12.02
N ARG A 20 -2.86 -7.76 11.29
CA ARG A 20 -1.64 -7.00 10.98
C ARG A 20 -1.65 -5.65 11.70
N GLY A 21 -2.05 -5.65 12.96
CA GLY A 21 -2.18 -4.42 13.75
C GLY A 21 -0.83 -3.91 14.22
N LYS A 22 -0.87 -3.06 15.25
CA LYS A 22 0.34 -2.51 15.87
C LYS A 22 1.29 -3.61 16.34
N ASN A 23 2.58 -3.44 16.07
CA ASN A 23 3.61 -4.28 16.68
C ASN A 23 3.91 -3.82 18.11
N THR A 24 4.41 -4.73 18.94
CA THR A 24 4.86 -4.42 20.30
C THR A 24 5.88 -3.28 20.28
N GLY A 25 5.59 -2.22 21.02
CA GLY A 25 6.44 -1.03 21.12
C GLY A 25 6.16 0.07 20.10
N ASP A 26 5.27 -0.14 19.11
CA ASP A 26 4.96 0.89 18.12
C ASP A 26 4.45 2.19 18.74
N ASP A 27 3.59 2.10 19.76
CA ASP A 27 3.10 3.29 20.46
C ASP A 27 4.26 4.10 21.06
N THR A 28 5.31 3.45 21.58
CA THR A 28 6.48 4.18 22.13
C THR A 28 7.29 4.92 21.05
N LEU A 29 7.20 4.46 19.80
CA LEU A 29 7.94 4.99 18.67
C LEU A 29 7.16 6.06 17.90
N PHE A 30 5.83 5.97 17.88
CA PHE A 30 4.99 6.71 16.93
C PHE A 30 3.82 7.47 17.57
N SER A 31 3.45 7.23 18.84
CA SER A 31 2.28 7.90 19.45
C SER A 31 2.56 9.32 19.93
N SER A 32 3.76 9.59 20.45
CA SER A 32 4.05 10.87 21.10
C SER A 32 4.48 11.94 20.10
N GLN A 33 4.00 13.17 20.30
CA GLN A 33 4.35 14.32 19.47
C GLN A 33 5.87 14.54 19.36
N LYS A 34 6.60 14.35 20.47
CA LYS A 34 8.07 14.45 20.49
C LYS A 34 8.77 13.49 19.52
N GLN A 35 8.26 12.26 19.37
CA GLN A 35 8.82 11.30 18.41
C GLN A 35 8.43 11.69 16.97
N ILE A 36 7.20 12.15 16.76
CA ILE A 36 6.74 12.62 15.45
C ILE A 36 7.57 13.83 14.99
N ASP A 37 7.78 14.84 15.83
CA ASP A 37 8.57 16.03 15.49
C ASP A 37 10.01 15.67 15.12
N LYS A 38 10.59 14.69 15.82
CA LYS A 38 11.91 14.15 15.47
C LYS A 38 11.90 13.49 14.08
N LEU A 39 10.86 12.72 13.76
CA LEU A 39 10.70 12.11 12.43
C LEU A 39 10.51 13.16 11.33
N LYS A 40 9.82 14.27 11.61
CA LYS A 40 9.67 15.40 10.68
C LYS A 40 11.02 16.01 10.31
N LEU A 41 11.87 16.27 11.30
CA LEU A 41 13.23 16.78 11.06
C LEU A 41 14.08 15.76 10.28
N ALA A 42 14.02 14.48 10.68
CA ALA A 42 14.71 13.42 9.96
C ALA A 42 14.27 13.30 8.49
N LEU A 43 12.98 13.51 8.21
CA LEU A 43 12.46 13.49 6.84
C LEU A 43 12.98 14.64 6.00
N GLN A 44 13.12 15.84 6.58
CA GLN A 44 13.71 17.00 5.90
C GLN A 44 15.17 16.72 5.51
N ASP A 45 15.96 16.16 6.42
CA ASP A 45 17.35 15.77 6.16
C ASP A 45 17.45 14.66 5.11
N MET A 46 16.58 13.65 5.18
CA MET A 46 16.52 12.60 4.16
C MET A 46 16.20 13.16 2.79
N LYS A 47 15.16 14.01 2.68
CA LYS A 47 14.79 14.67 1.42
C LYS A 47 15.97 15.47 0.85
N TYR A 48 16.68 16.22 1.70
CA TYR A 48 17.84 16.99 1.28
C TYR A 48 18.97 16.12 0.71
N LEU A 49 19.31 15.03 1.40
CA LEU A 49 20.36 14.10 0.95
C LEU A 49 19.98 13.38 -0.34
N LEU A 50 18.76 12.84 -0.42
CA LEU A 50 18.27 12.16 -1.62
C LEU A 50 18.22 13.09 -2.84
N SER A 51 17.85 14.36 -2.64
CA SER A 51 17.85 15.39 -3.69
C SER A 51 19.25 15.77 -4.18
N ARG A 52 20.30 15.33 -3.49
CA ARG A 52 21.71 15.47 -3.91
C ARG A 52 22.31 14.15 -4.38
N ASN A 53 21.48 13.17 -4.70
CA ASN A 53 21.89 11.85 -5.19
C ASN A 53 22.73 11.03 -4.19
N TYR A 54 22.61 11.32 -2.89
CA TYR A 54 23.15 10.41 -1.88
C TYR A 54 22.34 9.10 -1.88
N ALA A 55 23.03 7.97 -1.73
CA ALA A 55 22.39 6.66 -1.71
C ALA A 55 21.41 6.55 -0.53
N GLU A 56 20.23 5.98 -0.77
CA GLU A 56 19.14 5.90 0.22
C GLU A 56 19.57 5.20 1.51
N LYS A 57 20.23 4.03 1.39
CA LYS A 57 20.68 3.25 2.55
C LYS A 57 21.63 4.06 3.43
N ALA A 58 22.69 4.62 2.85
CA ALA A 58 23.68 5.42 3.57
C ALA A 58 23.06 6.68 4.20
N SER A 59 22.16 7.35 3.48
CA SER A 59 21.43 8.52 3.99
C SER A 59 20.56 8.14 5.19
N SER A 60 19.83 7.04 5.10
CA SER A 60 18.95 6.57 6.18
C SER A 60 19.73 6.16 7.44
N GLU A 61 20.92 5.59 7.28
CA GLU A 61 21.82 5.27 8.40
C GLU A 61 22.37 6.54 9.04
N LEU A 62 22.84 7.50 8.22
CA LEU A 62 23.36 8.79 8.69
C LEU A 62 22.30 9.57 9.49
N VAL A 63 21.13 9.78 8.89
CA VAL A 63 20.02 10.49 9.52
C VAL A 63 19.50 9.72 10.74
N GLY A 64 19.35 8.40 10.61
CA GLY A 64 18.96 7.53 11.72
C GLY A 64 19.87 7.68 12.93
N ASN A 65 21.19 7.70 12.72
CA ASN A 65 22.17 7.92 13.78
C ASN A 65 22.09 9.34 14.38
N HIS A 66 21.97 10.37 13.54
CA HIS A 66 21.88 11.76 13.98
C HIS A 66 20.71 11.98 14.96
N TYR A 67 19.52 11.48 14.61
CA TYR A 67 18.31 11.62 15.43
C TYR A 67 18.13 10.50 16.48
N ARG A 68 19.03 9.51 16.51
CA ARG A 68 18.98 8.31 17.36
C ARG A 68 17.68 7.51 17.16
N LEU A 69 17.30 7.32 15.91
CA LEU A 69 16.09 6.56 15.52
C LEU A 69 16.29 5.06 15.74
N LYS A 70 15.20 4.37 16.06
CA LYS A 70 15.18 2.89 16.09
C LYS A 70 14.98 2.33 14.68
N ALA A 71 15.34 1.06 14.47
CA ALA A 71 15.23 0.40 13.17
C ALA A 71 13.85 0.55 12.51
N ARG A 72 12.75 0.42 13.28
CA ARG A 72 11.38 0.62 12.78
C ARG A 72 11.08 2.07 12.38
N GLN A 73 11.64 3.05 13.10
CA GLN A 73 11.55 4.46 12.72
C GLN A 73 12.36 4.75 11.44
N ILE A 74 13.54 4.13 11.28
CA ILE A 74 14.33 4.23 10.05
C ILE A 74 13.57 3.60 8.87
N GLN A 75 12.93 2.46 9.07
CA GLN A 75 12.09 1.83 8.02
C GLN A 75 10.94 2.75 7.60
N ALA A 76 10.22 3.35 8.56
CA ALA A 76 9.16 4.32 8.28
C ALA A 76 9.69 5.57 7.56
N LEU A 77 10.84 6.09 8.01
CA LEU A 77 11.50 7.24 7.42
C LEU A 77 11.89 6.99 5.96
N ARG A 78 12.49 5.83 5.66
CA ARG A 78 12.84 5.42 4.29
C ARG A 78 11.60 5.39 3.40
N GLY A 79 10.55 4.72 3.86
CA GLY A 79 9.27 4.65 3.15
C GLY A 79 8.63 6.02 2.96
N ALA A 80 8.79 6.97 3.88
CA ALA A 80 8.19 8.30 3.77
C ALA A 80 9.02 9.30 2.93
N SER A 81 10.26 8.95 2.57
CA SER A 81 11.23 9.85 1.94
C SER A 81 11.39 9.65 0.43
N ALA A 82 11.73 10.72 -0.28
CA ALA A 82 12.06 10.76 -1.70
C ALA A 82 12.88 12.03 -2.01
N SER A 83 13.56 12.06 -3.16
CA SER A 83 14.16 13.29 -3.69
C SER A 83 13.10 14.24 -4.26
N GLU A 84 13.43 15.51 -4.44
CA GLU A 84 12.54 16.48 -5.13
C GLU A 84 12.20 16.00 -6.56
N ASP A 85 13.19 15.48 -7.29
CA ASP A 85 13.00 14.96 -8.64
C ASP A 85 12.06 13.74 -8.66
N GLN A 86 12.19 12.83 -7.68
CA GLN A 86 11.27 11.70 -7.51
C GLN A 86 9.86 12.18 -7.19
N ILE A 87 9.69 13.13 -6.27
CA ILE A 87 8.37 13.69 -5.93
C ILE A 87 7.70 14.26 -7.19
N GLN A 88 8.43 15.10 -7.94
CA GLN A 88 7.88 15.75 -9.12
C GLN A 88 7.57 14.74 -10.23
N SER A 89 8.46 13.77 -10.46
CA SER A 89 8.27 12.69 -11.44
C SER A 89 7.04 11.84 -11.11
N ARG A 90 6.89 11.43 -9.84
CA ARG A 90 5.72 10.66 -9.38
C ARG A 90 4.44 11.47 -9.59
N LYS A 91 4.41 12.73 -9.15
CA LYS A 91 3.24 13.60 -9.29
C LYS A 91 2.78 13.78 -10.74
N ASN A 92 3.72 13.86 -11.68
CA ASN A 92 3.39 14.02 -13.10
C ASN A 92 2.71 12.78 -13.72
N LYS A 93 2.82 11.62 -13.05
CA LYS A 93 2.31 10.32 -13.50
C LYS A 93 1.10 9.85 -12.68
N GLU A 94 0.72 10.60 -11.65
CA GLU A 94 -0.42 10.27 -10.79
C GLU A 94 -1.74 10.57 -11.52
N LEU A 95 -2.58 9.55 -11.67
CA LEU A 95 -3.91 9.69 -12.25
C LEU A 95 -4.95 10.09 -11.21
N GLN A 96 -6.09 10.56 -11.69
CA GLN A 96 -7.30 10.76 -10.92
C GLN A 96 -8.30 9.64 -11.22
N ILE A 97 -9.28 9.43 -10.34
CA ILE A 97 -10.31 8.41 -10.55
C ILE A 97 -11.11 8.63 -11.84
N SER A 98 -11.21 9.87 -12.33
CA SER A 98 -11.86 10.20 -13.60
C SER A 98 -11.19 9.58 -14.82
N ASP A 99 -9.94 9.15 -14.71
CA ASP A 99 -9.14 8.63 -15.84
C ASP A 99 -9.37 7.13 -16.08
N PHE A 100 -10.17 6.48 -15.21
CA PHE A 100 -10.24 5.02 -15.08
C PHE A 100 -11.36 4.37 -15.90
N LYS A 101 -12.34 5.16 -16.32
CA LYS A 101 -13.55 4.65 -16.96
C LYS A 101 -13.20 3.82 -18.20
N ASP A 102 -13.77 2.61 -18.27
CA ASP A 102 -13.60 1.66 -19.37
C ASP A 102 -12.13 1.26 -19.64
N LYS A 103 -11.25 1.38 -18.63
CA LYS A 103 -9.83 0.97 -18.71
C LYS A 103 -9.60 -0.41 -18.09
N THR A 104 -8.49 -1.03 -18.48
CA THR A 104 -7.86 -2.11 -17.73
C THR A 104 -6.80 -1.52 -16.82
N ILE A 105 -6.83 -1.88 -15.54
CA ILE A 105 -5.82 -1.45 -14.56
C ILE A 105 -5.16 -2.65 -13.88
N TYR A 106 -3.93 -2.46 -13.46
CA TYR A 106 -3.13 -3.48 -12.81
C TYR A 106 -2.87 -3.09 -11.36
N LEU A 107 -3.00 -4.03 -10.44
CA LEU A 107 -2.89 -3.80 -9.02
C LEU A 107 -1.74 -4.63 -8.46
N ASP A 108 -0.83 -3.95 -7.76
CA ASP A 108 0.25 -4.57 -7.02
C ASP A 108 -0.33 -5.30 -5.80
N GLY A 109 -0.58 -6.59 -5.98
CA GLY A 109 -1.49 -7.38 -5.18
C GLY A 109 -1.08 -7.44 -3.71
N PHE A 110 0.17 -7.78 -3.42
CA PHE A 110 0.62 -7.86 -2.02
C PHE A 110 0.79 -6.48 -1.41
N ASN A 111 1.33 -5.50 -2.12
CA ASN A 111 1.48 -4.13 -1.61
C ASN A 111 0.14 -3.56 -1.15
N VAL A 112 -0.88 -3.61 -2.01
CA VAL A 112 -2.21 -3.10 -1.71
C VAL A 112 -2.92 -3.93 -0.65
N LEU A 113 -2.92 -5.26 -0.80
CA LEU A 113 -3.66 -6.13 0.12
C LEU A 113 -3.11 -6.02 1.55
N ILE A 114 -1.79 -6.06 1.72
CA ILE A 114 -1.17 -5.99 3.04
C ILE A 114 -1.36 -4.61 3.66
N LEU A 115 -1.24 -3.54 2.87
CA LEU A 115 -1.46 -2.18 3.36
C LEU A 115 -2.90 -1.96 3.83
N LEU A 116 -3.90 -2.48 3.10
CA LEU A 116 -5.30 -2.47 3.55
C LEU A 116 -5.51 -3.33 4.80
N GLU A 117 -4.90 -4.52 4.87
CA GLU A 117 -4.94 -5.37 6.06
C GLU A 117 -4.34 -4.67 7.29
N SER A 118 -3.20 -3.98 7.13
CA SER A 118 -2.54 -3.20 8.19
C SER A 118 -3.42 -2.05 8.64
N LEU A 119 -3.98 -1.28 7.70
CA LEU A 119 -4.89 -0.17 7.99
C LEU A 119 -6.13 -0.63 8.76
N LEU A 120 -6.80 -1.67 8.27
CA LEU A 120 -7.99 -2.26 8.89
C LEU A 120 -7.71 -2.94 10.24
N SER A 121 -6.43 -3.24 10.53
CA SER A 121 -5.99 -3.78 11.81
C SER A 121 -5.52 -2.69 12.79
N GLU A 122 -5.74 -1.41 12.47
CA GLU A 122 -5.30 -0.26 13.27
C GLU A 122 -3.78 -0.18 13.46
N ALA A 123 -2.98 -0.72 12.53
CA ALA A 123 -1.55 -0.46 12.50
C ALA A 123 -1.27 1.02 12.24
N TYR A 124 -0.06 1.46 12.60
CA TYR A 124 0.43 2.77 12.19
C TYR A 124 0.66 2.78 10.68
N ILE A 125 0.09 3.78 10.01
CA ILE A 125 0.25 4.05 8.59
C ILE A 125 1.00 5.37 8.43
N PHE A 126 1.94 5.43 7.50
CA PHE A 126 2.85 6.55 7.29
C PHE A 126 2.53 7.21 5.95
N GLU A 127 2.27 8.52 5.98
CA GLU A 127 2.14 9.32 4.76
C GLU A 127 3.53 9.74 4.29
N GLY A 128 3.90 9.35 3.07
CA GLY A 128 5.11 9.79 2.42
C GLY A 128 4.97 11.18 1.84
N ILE A 129 6.11 11.85 1.61
CA ILE A 129 6.14 13.19 1.01
C ILE A 129 5.63 13.23 -0.44
N ASP A 130 5.48 12.06 -1.07
CA ASP A 130 4.83 11.85 -2.35
C ASP A 130 3.30 11.68 -2.23
N GLY A 131 2.74 11.73 -1.02
CA GLY A 131 1.32 11.55 -0.73
C GLY A 131 0.86 10.09 -0.68
N CYS A 132 1.75 9.12 -0.89
CA CYS A 132 1.44 7.69 -0.75
C CYS A 132 1.41 7.26 0.70
N PHE A 133 0.53 6.32 1.02
CA PHE A 133 0.44 5.72 2.34
C PHE A 133 1.25 4.42 2.34
N ARG A 134 1.98 4.15 3.41
CA ARG A 134 2.81 2.95 3.54
C ARG A 134 2.71 2.40 4.95
N ASP A 135 2.74 1.08 5.07
CA ASP A 135 2.84 0.40 6.36
C ASP A 135 4.26 -0.18 6.54
N LEU A 136 4.47 -0.85 7.67
CA LEU A 136 5.75 -1.51 7.98
C LEU A 136 5.66 -3.04 7.89
N SER A 137 4.52 -3.59 7.48
CA SER A 137 4.27 -5.01 7.33
C SER A 137 4.59 -5.45 5.91
N GLY A 138 5.80 -5.96 5.70
CA GLY A 138 6.13 -6.68 4.47
C GLY A 138 5.69 -8.15 4.53
N VAL A 139 5.62 -8.81 3.37
CA VAL A 139 5.63 -10.27 3.30
C VAL A 139 6.98 -10.72 2.79
N HIS A 140 7.62 -11.60 3.58
CA HIS A 140 8.82 -12.30 3.17
C HIS A 140 8.56 -13.82 3.28
N GLY A 141 8.58 -14.50 2.14
CA GLY A 141 8.45 -15.96 2.04
C GLY A 141 7.02 -16.50 2.12
N THR A 142 6.21 -16.10 3.10
CA THR A 142 4.84 -16.66 3.26
C THR A 142 3.80 -15.60 3.55
N TYR A 143 2.80 -15.50 2.68
CA TYR A 143 1.59 -14.76 2.98
C TYR A 143 0.69 -15.58 3.91
N LYS A 144 0.18 -14.94 4.95
CA LYS A 144 -0.79 -15.53 5.88
C LYS A 144 -2.02 -14.64 5.88
N ARG A 145 -3.17 -15.22 5.48
CA ARG A 145 -4.47 -14.59 5.60
C ARG A 145 -4.71 -14.13 7.04
N VAL A 146 -5.24 -12.93 7.19
CA VAL A 146 -5.71 -12.34 8.45
C VAL A 146 -7.22 -12.06 8.41
N ASN A 147 -7.81 -11.73 9.55
CA ASN A 147 -9.25 -11.47 9.66
C ASN A 147 -9.73 -10.35 8.72
N GLN A 148 -8.86 -9.37 8.45
CA GLN A 148 -9.13 -8.21 7.61
C GLN A 148 -9.07 -8.49 6.11
N THR A 149 -8.55 -9.65 5.68
CA THR A 149 -8.32 -9.95 4.25
C THR A 149 -9.59 -9.82 3.41
N GLN A 150 -10.71 -10.38 3.91
CA GLN A 150 -11.98 -10.31 3.20
C GLN A 150 -12.44 -8.85 3.03
N LYS A 151 -12.31 -8.07 4.09
CA LYS A 151 -12.71 -6.67 4.08
C LYS A 151 -11.82 -5.82 3.16
N ALA A 152 -10.54 -6.15 3.06
CA ALA A 152 -9.62 -5.53 2.11
C ALA A 152 -10.06 -5.79 0.66
N ILE A 153 -10.44 -7.02 0.31
CA ILE A 153 -10.94 -7.37 -1.03
C ILE A 153 -12.24 -6.61 -1.34
N GLU A 154 -13.17 -6.51 -0.38
CA GLU A 154 -14.40 -5.73 -0.52
C GLU A 154 -14.13 -4.24 -0.77
N LEU A 155 -13.11 -3.65 -0.14
CA LEU A 155 -12.74 -2.25 -0.40
C LEU A 155 -12.22 -2.05 -1.82
N VAL A 156 -11.41 -2.99 -2.33
CA VAL A 156 -10.97 -2.96 -3.73
C VAL A 156 -12.17 -3.11 -4.68
N ALA A 157 -13.17 -3.91 -4.31
CA ALA A 157 -14.42 -4.04 -5.05
C ALA A 157 -15.23 -2.74 -5.09
N THR A 158 -15.37 -2.06 -3.95
CA THR A 158 -16.00 -0.73 -3.90
C THR A 158 -15.30 0.26 -4.82
N PHE A 159 -13.96 0.28 -4.80
CA PHE A 159 -13.18 1.10 -5.72
C PHE A 159 -13.41 0.73 -7.20
N PHE A 160 -13.36 -0.56 -7.54
CA PHE A 160 -13.58 -1.05 -8.89
C PHE A 160 -14.94 -0.58 -9.45
N GLN A 161 -16.01 -0.72 -8.65
CA GLN A 161 -17.35 -0.28 -9.03
C GLN A 161 -17.44 1.25 -9.19
N LYS A 162 -16.89 2.03 -8.24
CA LYS A 162 -16.93 3.49 -8.27
C LYS A 162 -16.11 4.11 -9.41
N SER A 163 -14.99 3.49 -9.75
CA SER A 163 -14.08 3.95 -10.81
C SER A 163 -14.55 3.60 -12.22
N GLN A 164 -15.57 2.75 -12.37
CA GLN A 164 -16.09 2.28 -13.66
C GLN A 164 -15.00 1.67 -14.54
N VAL A 165 -14.02 1.03 -13.91
CA VAL A 165 -12.97 0.25 -14.58
C VAL A 165 -13.62 -0.92 -15.30
N GLN A 166 -13.14 -1.21 -16.51
CA GLN A 166 -13.62 -2.37 -17.26
C GLN A 166 -13.07 -3.66 -16.66
N LYS A 167 -11.76 -3.69 -16.41
CA LYS A 167 -11.03 -4.90 -15.98
C LYS A 167 -9.96 -4.58 -14.94
N LEU A 168 -9.87 -5.41 -13.90
CA LEU A 168 -8.83 -5.30 -12.87
C LEU A 168 -7.96 -6.55 -12.84
N ILE A 169 -6.64 -6.36 -12.92
CA ILE A 169 -5.69 -7.48 -12.90
C ILE A 169 -4.81 -7.36 -11.66
N TRP A 170 -4.95 -8.33 -10.75
CA TRP A 170 -4.11 -8.44 -9.57
C TRP A 170 -2.81 -9.17 -9.92
N ILE A 171 -1.66 -8.56 -9.65
CA ILE A 171 -0.36 -9.18 -9.84
C ILE A 171 0.20 -9.55 -8.47
N PHE A 172 0.48 -10.83 -8.25
CA PHE A 172 1.11 -11.31 -7.02
C PHE A 172 2.46 -11.94 -7.29
N ASP A 173 3.33 -11.85 -6.28
CA ASP A 173 4.63 -12.50 -6.29
C ASP A 173 4.49 -14.03 -6.17
N LYS A 174 4.87 -14.76 -7.22
CA LYS A 174 4.71 -16.21 -7.34
C LYS A 174 5.46 -17.00 -6.26
N PRO A 175 6.72 -16.69 -5.91
CA PRO A 175 7.47 -17.40 -4.88
C PRO A 175 6.93 -17.19 -3.45
N VAL A 176 6.05 -16.20 -3.22
CA VAL A 176 5.40 -16.06 -1.91
C VAL A 176 4.45 -17.22 -1.69
N SER A 177 4.73 -18.02 -0.66
CA SER A 177 3.88 -19.15 -0.28
C SER A 177 2.46 -18.66 0.04
N ASN A 178 1.46 -19.45 -0.37
CA ASN A 178 0.02 -19.14 -0.35
C ASN A 178 -0.45 -18.08 -1.36
N SER A 179 0.38 -17.61 -2.30
CA SER A 179 -0.04 -16.76 -3.42
C SER A 179 -1.15 -17.40 -4.28
N GLY A 180 -1.05 -18.71 -4.56
CA GLY A 180 -2.10 -19.46 -5.25
C GLY A 180 -3.44 -19.49 -4.50
N ARG A 181 -3.40 -19.61 -3.16
CA ARG A 181 -4.62 -19.65 -2.34
C ARG A 181 -5.32 -18.29 -2.27
N ILE A 182 -4.56 -17.19 -2.16
CA ILE A 182 -5.17 -15.85 -2.20
C ILE A 182 -5.72 -15.53 -3.60
N LYS A 183 -5.06 -16.02 -4.67
CA LYS A 183 -5.58 -15.96 -6.03
C LYS A 183 -6.96 -16.62 -6.16
N GLU A 184 -7.11 -17.85 -5.67
CA GLU A 184 -8.41 -18.55 -5.68
C GLU A 184 -9.49 -17.74 -4.96
N ILE A 185 -9.19 -17.25 -3.75
CA ILE A 185 -10.14 -16.43 -2.96
C ILE A 185 -10.60 -15.17 -3.73
N ILE A 186 -9.68 -14.49 -4.42
CA ILE A 186 -10.00 -13.27 -5.17
C ILE A 186 -10.82 -13.59 -6.42
N LEU A 187 -10.50 -14.67 -7.13
CA LEU A 187 -11.26 -15.09 -8.31
C LEU A 187 -12.65 -15.59 -7.95
N ASP A 188 -12.80 -16.37 -6.88
CA ASP A 188 -14.10 -16.82 -6.37
C ASP A 188 -14.96 -15.60 -6.00
N PHE A 189 -14.40 -14.63 -5.27
CA PHE A 189 -15.10 -13.39 -4.92
C PHE A 189 -15.51 -12.60 -6.17
N ALA A 190 -14.63 -12.49 -7.17
CA ALA A 190 -14.95 -11.80 -8.42
C ALA A 190 -16.07 -12.50 -9.20
N GLN A 191 -16.03 -13.83 -9.30
CA GLN A 191 -17.05 -14.63 -9.96
C GLN A 191 -18.41 -14.49 -9.26
N GLU A 192 -18.45 -14.56 -7.93
CA GLU A 192 -19.68 -14.38 -7.15
C GLU A 192 -20.34 -13.01 -7.36
N ASN A 193 -19.55 -11.99 -7.69
CA ASN A 193 -20.01 -10.61 -7.88
C ASN A 193 -20.02 -10.16 -9.35
N ASN A 194 -19.78 -11.07 -10.30
CA ASN A 194 -19.68 -10.80 -11.74
C ASN A 194 -18.70 -9.67 -12.11
N PHE A 195 -17.54 -9.64 -11.46
CA PHE A 195 -16.46 -8.70 -11.80
C PHE A 195 -15.49 -9.31 -12.82
N ASP A 196 -15.07 -8.51 -13.82
CA ASP A 196 -13.97 -8.88 -14.74
C ASP A 196 -12.63 -8.65 -14.04
N TRP A 197 -12.33 -9.53 -13.08
CA TRP A 197 -11.05 -9.56 -12.41
C TRP A 197 -10.21 -10.73 -12.91
N ASN A 198 -8.92 -10.50 -13.07
CA ASN A 198 -7.93 -11.55 -13.27
C ASN A 198 -6.88 -11.50 -12.15
N VAL A 199 -6.21 -12.63 -11.93
CA VAL A 199 -5.10 -12.74 -10.99
C VAL A 199 -3.94 -13.49 -11.63
N GLU A 200 -2.79 -12.83 -11.73
CA GLU A 200 -1.57 -13.37 -12.31
C GLU A 200 -0.49 -13.53 -11.24
N LEU A 201 0.28 -14.61 -11.35
CA LEU A 201 1.37 -14.94 -10.43
C LEU A 201 2.69 -14.83 -11.19
N GLU A 202 3.44 -13.77 -10.89
CA GLU A 202 4.67 -13.43 -11.60
C GLU A 202 5.90 -13.66 -10.73
N PHE A 203 7.02 -14.06 -11.35
CA PHE A 203 8.28 -14.21 -10.62
C PHE A 203 8.93 -12.89 -10.26
N ASN A 204 8.59 -11.82 -11.00
CA ASN A 204 9.03 -10.46 -10.73
C ASN A 204 7.84 -9.52 -10.97
N PRO A 205 6.92 -9.42 -10.00
CA PRO A 205 5.68 -8.66 -10.16
C PRO A 205 5.95 -7.18 -10.43
N ASP A 206 6.89 -6.56 -9.72
CA ASP A 206 7.22 -5.14 -9.87
C ASP A 206 7.69 -4.83 -11.30
N ARG A 207 8.61 -5.65 -11.81
CA ARG A 207 9.10 -5.50 -13.19
C ARG A 207 8.02 -5.78 -14.22
N PHE A 208 7.21 -6.82 -14.01
CA PHE A 208 6.09 -7.15 -14.88
C PHE A 208 5.12 -5.96 -14.99
N LEU A 209 4.75 -5.36 -13.85
CA LEU A 209 3.87 -4.20 -13.80
C LEU A 209 4.45 -3.05 -14.61
N VAL A 210 5.70 -2.66 -14.34
CA VAL A 210 6.36 -1.54 -15.03
C VAL A 210 6.47 -1.75 -16.55
N GLU A 211 6.74 -2.98 -16.99
CA GLU A 211 6.93 -3.28 -18.42
C GLU A 211 5.60 -3.46 -19.18
N ASN A 212 4.54 -3.94 -18.53
CA ASN A 212 3.31 -4.39 -19.21
C ASN A 212 2.05 -3.59 -18.90
N ALA A 213 2.00 -2.84 -17.79
CA ALA A 213 0.81 -2.12 -17.37
C ALA A 213 0.84 -0.64 -17.78
N GLU A 214 -0.27 -0.17 -18.34
CA GLU A 214 -0.46 1.26 -18.66
C GLU A 214 -0.83 2.09 -17.41
N ILE A 215 -1.58 1.48 -16.49
CA ILE A 215 -2.06 2.09 -15.25
C ILE A 215 -1.80 1.10 -14.10
N ILE A 216 -0.99 1.51 -13.13
CA ILE A 216 -0.63 0.69 -11.97
C ILE A 216 -1.21 1.28 -10.68
N VAL A 217 -1.86 0.45 -9.88
CA VAL A 217 -2.30 0.77 -8.53
C VAL A 217 -1.28 0.19 -7.55
N SER A 218 -0.45 1.06 -6.96
CA SER A 218 0.57 0.69 -5.97
C SER A 218 0.95 1.89 -5.09
N SER A 219 1.55 1.63 -3.93
CA SER A 219 2.25 2.62 -3.10
C SER A 219 3.75 2.35 -3.00
N ASP A 220 4.28 1.36 -3.73
CA ASP A 220 5.70 1.02 -3.76
C ASP A 220 6.53 2.07 -4.51
N ALA A 221 7.52 2.65 -3.84
CA ALA A 221 8.31 3.76 -4.37
C ALA A 221 9.05 3.41 -5.69
N TRP A 222 9.51 2.18 -5.86
CA TRP A 222 10.20 1.75 -7.08
C TRP A 222 9.20 1.67 -8.25
N ILE A 223 8.02 1.07 -8.04
CA ILE A 223 6.96 1.05 -9.06
C ILE A 223 6.53 2.47 -9.43
N LEU A 224 6.39 3.37 -8.44
CA LEU A 224 6.03 4.76 -8.72
C LEU A 224 7.09 5.49 -9.55
N ASP A 225 8.38 5.19 -9.36
CA ASP A 225 9.48 5.81 -10.12
C ASP A 225 9.50 5.36 -11.58
N TYR A 226 9.20 4.09 -11.88
CA TYR A 226 9.35 3.52 -13.22
C TYR A 226 8.04 3.30 -13.99
N SER A 227 6.88 3.36 -13.32
CA SER A 227 5.58 3.26 -13.99
C SER A 227 5.35 4.36 -15.02
N LYS A 228 4.50 4.09 -16.02
CA LYS A 228 3.98 5.11 -16.94
C LYS A 228 2.97 6.02 -16.25
N ASN A 229 1.94 5.41 -15.66
CA ASN A 229 0.91 6.08 -14.88
C ASN A 229 0.59 5.24 -13.65
N TRP A 230 0.24 5.89 -12.55
CA TRP A 230 -0.10 5.21 -11.31
C TRP A 230 -1.26 5.87 -10.55
N PHE A 231 -1.83 5.15 -9.58
CA PHE A 231 -2.92 5.67 -8.75
C PHE A 231 -2.83 5.25 -7.29
N ASN A 232 -3.12 6.21 -6.41
CA ASN A 232 -3.08 6.06 -4.96
C ASN A 232 -4.41 5.53 -4.39
N LEU A 233 -4.65 4.23 -4.55
CA LEU A 233 -5.87 3.59 -4.07
C LEU A 233 -6.10 3.76 -2.56
N ILE A 234 -5.05 3.72 -1.76
CA ILE A 234 -5.17 3.77 -0.30
C ILE A 234 -5.64 5.15 0.15
N LYS A 235 -5.05 6.22 -0.40
CA LYS A 235 -5.51 7.60 -0.16
C LYS A 235 -6.97 7.78 -0.58
N TYR A 236 -7.33 7.25 -1.75
CA TYR A 236 -8.70 7.28 -2.26
C TYR A 236 -9.67 6.62 -1.26
N LEU A 237 -9.39 5.40 -0.82
CA LEU A 237 -10.25 4.65 0.09
C LEU A 237 -10.34 5.30 1.48
N ILE A 238 -9.24 5.82 2.03
CA ILE A 238 -9.25 6.57 3.30
C ILE A 238 -10.24 7.73 3.22
N ASN A 239 -10.20 8.50 2.14
CA ASN A 239 -11.03 9.71 1.99
C ASN A 239 -12.49 9.36 1.69
N GLU A 240 -12.73 8.48 0.72
CA GLU A 240 -14.07 8.18 0.21
C GLU A 240 -14.89 7.28 1.14
N GLU A 241 -14.24 6.28 1.76
CA GLU A 241 -14.90 5.37 2.70
C GLU A 241 -14.77 5.84 4.15
N LYS A 242 -14.11 6.99 4.38
CA LYS A 242 -13.87 7.59 5.70
C LYS A 242 -13.27 6.60 6.70
N LEU A 243 -12.28 5.84 6.25
CA LEU A 243 -11.65 4.81 7.07
C LEU A 243 -10.89 5.45 8.23
N SER A 244 -11.04 4.86 9.42
CA SER A 244 -10.18 5.21 10.55
C SER A 244 -8.76 4.75 10.28
N VAL A 245 -7.78 5.62 10.55
CA VAL A 245 -6.37 5.35 10.31
C VAL A 245 -5.51 5.90 11.44
N ASN A 246 -4.61 5.07 11.99
CA ASN A 246 -3.57 5.51 12.92
C ASN A 246 -2.44 6.17 12.13
N LEU A 247 -2.72 7.37 11.61
CA LEU A 247 -1.87 8.06 10.67
C LEU A 247 -0.72 8.81 11.36
N VAL A 248 0.50 8.59 10.86
CA VAL A 248 1.68 9.38 11.22
C VAL A 248 2.03 10.30 10.06
N LYS A 249 1.82 11.61 10.27
CA LYS A 249 2.22 12.65 9.32
C LYS A 249 3.59 13.22 9.69
N MET A 250 4.55 13.03 8.80
CA MET A 250 5.94 13.48 8.98
C MET A 250 6.25 14.81 8.25
N PHE A 251 5.25 15.53 7.76
CA PHE A 251 5.40 16.84 7.12
C PHE A 251 4.17 17.72 7.37
#